data_AF-A0A820SHY2-F1
#
_entry.id   AF-A0A820SHY2-F1
#
_cell.length_a   1.000
_cell.length_b   1.000
_cell.length_c   1.000
_cell.angle_alpha   90.00
_cell.angle_beta   90.00
_cell.angle_gamma   90.00
#
_symmetry.space_group_name_H-M   'P 1'
#
loop_
_entity.id
_entity.type
_entity.pdbx_description
1 polymer ?
#
loop_
_entity_poly.entity_id
_entity_poly.type
_entity_poly.pdbx_seq_one_letter_code
_entity_poly.pdbx_strand_id
1 'polypeptide(L)'
;MLNSFLLAKAWLHHDILYHVMSYRYRVEHGLSDRREKEIAIPFRGKNLPSEKSEFSHSDIMIGFTILSYLYRGLNFEQVKRGLLNLKNDPKQNRDSVLQKWVQENKKWIDEIIEEKEEFPEWLKSFKTLDLEDDNRIEKVHLYLSRNFNFIEYYLSNFTFQNIKHYKKKLTGNAHTLAGEGETKGFSGTDDRNDTMPESVVPERLSSQSGTNGKMLHILSREINS
;
A
#
# COMPACT_ATOMS: atom_id res chain seq x y z
N MET A 1 3.38 -6.21 24.43
CA MET A 1 3.07 -4.83 24.88
C MET A 1 4.22 -3.86 24.59
N LEU A 2 5.45 -4.14 25.03
CA LEU A 2 6.62 -3.28 24.77
C LEU A 2 6.89 -3.04 23.26
N ASN A 3 6.81 -4.09 22.43
CA ASN A 3 7.06 -3.96 20.99
C ASN A 3 6.04 -3.08 20.27
N SER A 4 4.76 -3.15 20.65
CA SER A 4 3.69 -2.33 20.08
C SER A 4 3.90 -0.85 20.41
N PHE A 5 4.33 -0.55 21.64
CA PHE A 5 4.66 0.81 22.04
C PHE A 5 5.87 1.37 21.28
N LEU A 6 6.93 0.56 21.13
CA LEU A 6 8.12 0.95 20.36
C LEU A 6 7.77 1.21 18.88
N LEU A 7 6.90 0.38 18.29
CA LEU A 7 6.43 0.58 16.92
C LEU A 7 5.63 1.87 16.78
N ALA A 8 4.67 2.12 17.69
CA ALA A 8 3.90 3.36 17.68
C ALA A 8 4.79 4.59 17.84
N LYS A 9 5.77 4.53 18.75
CA LYS A 9 6.79 5.57 18.92
C LYS A 9 7.56 5.80 17.63
N ALA A 10 8.00 4.75 16.93
CA ALA A 10 8.73 4.88 15.67
C ALA A 10 7.87 5.53 14.57
N TRP A 11 6.61 5.12 14.44
CA TRP A 11 5.67 5.68 13.45
C TRP A 11 5.39 7.17 13.68
N LEU A 12 5.32 7.59 14.93
CA LEU A 12 5.15 9.00 15.30
C LEU A 12 6.46 9.79 15.16
N HIS A 13 7.57 9.25 15.63
CA HIS A 13 8.85 9.94 15.65
C HIS A 13 9.43 10.19 14.25
N HIS A 14 9.17 9.28 13.31
CA HIS A 14 9.63 9.39 11.92
C HIS A 14 8.55 9.95 10.97
N ASP A 15 7.50 10.59 11.50
CA ASP A 15 6.40 11.19 10.75
C ASP A 15 5.68 10.24 9.77
N ILE A 16 5.86 8.93 9.90
CA ILE A 16 5.25 7.92 9.01
C ILE A 16 3.73 7.99 9.13
N LEU A 17 3.21 8.09 10.37
CA LEU A 17 1.78 8.21 10.60
C LEU A 17 1.23 9.49 9.97
N TYR A 18 1.89 10.63 10.18
CA TYR A 18 1.47 11.91 9.62
C TYR A 18 1.46 11.87 8.09
N HIS A 19 2.54 11.36 7.49
CA HIS A 19 2.67 11.20 6.05
C HIS A 19 1.57 10.31 5.47
N VAL A 20 1.30 9.16 6.08
CA VAL A 20 0.27 8.24 5.59
C VAL A 20 -1.13 8.86 5.72
N MET A 21 -1.40 9.58 6.80
CA MET A 21 -2.69 10.24 7.03
C MET A 21 -2.91 11.48 6.17
N SER A 22 -1.85 12.14 5.68
CA SER A 22 -1.97 13.34 4.85
C SER A 22 -2.34 13.03 3.39
N TYR A 23 -2.19 11.78 2.94
CA TYR A 23 -2.48 11.37 1.56
C TYR A 23 -3.95 11.04 1.36
N ARG A 24 -4.49 11.43 0.20
CA ARG A 24 -5.90 11.22 -0.12
C ARG A 24 -6.14 9.84 -0.73
N TYR A 25 -7.04 9.10 -0.11
CA TYR A 25 -7.53 7.82 -0.61
C TYR A 25 -8.21 7.97 -1.99
N ARG A 26 -7.91 7.04 -2.90
CA ARG A 26 -8.34 7.00 -4.31
C ARG A 26 -7.90 8.18 -5.16
N VAL A 27 -6.96 9.00 -4.70
CA VAL A 27 -6.31 10.05 -5.50
C VAL A 27 -4.81 9.82 -5.56
N GLU A 28 -4.20 9.48 -4.43
CA GLU A 28 -2.75 9.29 -4.32
C GLU A 28 -2.40 7.83 -3.98
N HIS A 29 -3.28 7.14 -3.26
CA HIS A 29 -3.13 5.72 -2.94
C HIS A 29 -4.48 4.99 -2.94
N GLY A 30 -4.45 3.66 -3.05
CA GLY A 30 -5.63 2.82 -2.91
C GLY A 30 -5.37 1.38 -3.32
N LEU A 31 -6.43 0.57 -3.28
CA LEU A 31 -6.41 -0.80 -3.78
C LEU A 31 -6.84 -0.84 -5.26
N SER A 32 -6.42 -1.88 -5.97
CA SER A 32 -6.95 -2.20 -7.28
C SER A 32 -7.35 -3.66 -7.37
N ASP A 33 -8.48 -3.90 -8.02
CA ASP A 33 -9.02 -5.23 -8.28
C ASP A 33 -8.46 -5.84 -9.58
N ARG A 34 -7.60 -5.09 -10.30
CA ARG A 34 -6.97 -5.54 -11.57
C ARG A 34 -5.63 -6.23 -11.36
N ARG A 35 -5.22 -6.46 -10.12
CA ARG A 35 -3.95 -7.12 -9.77
C ARG A 35 -4.17 -8.15 -8.69
N GLU A 36 -3.33 -9.18 -8.70
CA GLU A 36 -3.38 -10.26 -7.72
C GLU A 36 -2.92 -9.82 -6.32
N LYS A 37 -1.95 -8.89 -6.24
CA LYS A 37 -1.45 -8.42 -4.93
C LYS A 37 -2.45 -7.48 -4.28
N GLU A 38 -2.88 -7.84 -3.09
CA GLU A 38 -3.87 -7.15 -2.27
C GLU A 38 -3.32 -6.00 -1.43
N ILE A 39 -2.33 -5.27 -1.95
CA ILE A 39 -1.63 -4.17 -1.26
C ILE A 39 -2.01 -2.81 -1.87
N ALA A 40 -1.89 -1.74 -1.10
CA ALA A 40 -2.10 -0.40 -1.63
C ALA A 40 -1.01 -0.01 -2.64
N ILE A 41 -1.43 0.70 -3.68
CA ILE A 41 -0.59 1.14 -4.79
C ILE A 41 -0.75 2.64 -5.05
N PRO A 42 0.23 3.28 -5.71
CA PRO A 42 0.11 4.68 -6.10
C PRO A 42 -1.00 4.90 -7.13
N PHE A 43 -1.68 6.04 -7.03
CA PHE A 43 -2.66 6.50 -8.01
C PHE A 43 -2.07 7.67 -8.79
N ARG A 44 -2.36 7.74 -10.09
CA ARG A 44 -1.95 8.86 -10.97
C ARG A 44 -2.92 10.04 -10.90
N GLY A 45 -4.08 9.81 -10.30
CA GLY A 45 -5.18 10.75 -10.19
C GLY A 45 -6.40 10.07 -9.59
N LYS A 46 -7.52 10.79 -9.55
CA LYS A 46 -8.76 10.30 -8.96
C LYS A 46 -9.22 9.00 -9.63
N ASN A 47 -9.35 7.94 -8.85
CA ASN A 47 -9.76 6.60 -9.29
C ASN A 47 -8.88 5.99 -10.39
N LEU A 48 -7.64 6.46 -10.55
CA LEU A 48 -6.74 5.99 -11.60
C LEU A 48 -5.50 5.30 -10.98
N PRO A 49 -5.61 4.01 -10.63
CA PRO A 49 -4.49 3.24 -10.09
C PRO A 49 -3.34 3.10 -11.09
N SER A 50 -2.10 3.17 -10.59
CA SER A 50 -0.90 2.81 -11.36
C SER A 50 -0.54 1.36 -11.07
N GLU A 51 -1.19 0.42 -11.78
CA GLU A 51 -1.15 -1.03 -11.46
C GLU A 51 0.26 -1.63 -11.38
N LYS A 52 1.17 -1.11 -12.20
CA LYS A 52 2.56 -1.59 -12.28
C LYS A 52 3.48 -0.93 -11.24
N SER A 53 2.97 0.00 -10.44
CA SER A 53 3.72 0.75 -9.45
C SER A 53 3.52 0.15 -8.06
N GLU A 54 4.55 0.27 -7.22
CA GLU A 54 4.52 -0.08 -5.80
C GLU A 54 5.23 1.00 -5.01
N PHE A 55 4.87 1.17 -3.74
CA PHE A 55 5.56 2.11 -2.87
C PHE A 55 6.94 1.57 -2.49
N SER A 56 7.96 2.44 -2.54
CA SER A 56 9.35 2.05 -2.27
C SER A 56 9.64 1.81 -0.79
N HIS A 57 8.86 2.40 0.11
CA HIS A 57 9.02 2.29 1.56
C HIS A 57 7.95 1.33 2.10
N SER A 58 8.38 0.24 2.75
CA SER A 58 7.47 -0.80 3.24
C SER A 58 6.49 -0.30 4.27
N ASP A 59 6.92 0.53 5.23
CA ASP A 59 6.01 1.03 6.27
C ASP A 59 4.92 1.95 5.72
N ILE A 60 5.26 2.80 4.74
CA ILE A 60 4.29 3.63 4.02
C ILE A 60 3.30 2.74 3.24
N MET A 61 3.79 1.71 2.54
CA MET A 61 2.94 0.73 1.85
C MET A 61 1.98 0.02 2.81
N ILE A 62 2.48 -0.42 3.97
CA ILE A 62 1.67 -1.06 5.02
C ILE A 62 0.60 -0.10 5.51
N GLY A 63 0.97 1.15 5.84
CA GLY A 63 0.04 2.17 6.30
C GLY A 63 -1.07 2.47 5.29
N PHE A 64 -0.71 2.70 4.03
CA PHE A 64 -1.70 2.89 2.96
C PHE A 64 -2.55 1.65 2.71
N THR A 65 -2.01 0.45 2.88
CA THR A 65 -2.79 -0.79 2.75
C THR A 65 -3.85 -0.85 3.84
N ILE A 66 -3.46 -0.67 5.11
CA ILE A 66 -4.39 -0.63 6.25
C ILE A 66 -5.47 0.43 6.01
N LEU A 67 -5.09 1.68 5.71
CA LEU A 67 -6.06 2.75 5.45
C LEU A 67 -7.00 2.43 4.29
N SER A 68 -6.49 1.86 3.19
CA SER A 68 -7.32 1.53 2.05
C SER A 68 -8.38 0.47 2.39
N TYR A 69 -8.03 -0.52 3.21
CA TYR A 69 -9.00 -1.51 3.70
C TYR A 69 -9.97 -0.92 4.72
N LEU A 70 -9.54 0.00 5.57
CA LEU A 70 -10.45 0.69 6.51
C LEU A 70 -11.45 1.59 5.77
N TYR A 71 -11.04 2.27 4.68
CA TYR A 71 -11.94 3.10 3.89
C TYR A 71 -12.88 2.29 2.99
N ARG A 72 -12.35 1.27 2.30
CA ARG A 72 -13.10 0.44 1.34
C ARG A 72 -13.96 -0.61 2.03
N GLY A 73 -13.41 -1.23 3.07
CA GLY A 73 -13.82 -2.55 3.52
C GLY A 73 -13.25 -3.68 2.65
N LEU A 74 -13.45 -4.90 3.13
CA LEU A 74 -13.24 -6.14 2.38
C LEU A 74 -14.32 -6.28 1.31
N ASN A 75 -13.97 -6.80 0.13
CA ASN A 75 -14.97 -7.18 -0.87
C ASN A 75 -15.60 -8.55 -0.52
N PHE A 76 -16.65 -8.93 -1.25
CA PHE A 76 -17.40 -10.18 -1.02
C PHE A 76 -16.49 -11.42 -0.98
N GLU A 77 -15.64 -11.60 -1.99
CA GLU A 77 -14.71 -12.74 -2.08
C GLU A 77 -13.70 -12.75 -0.93
N GLN A 78 -13.23 -11.58 -0.52
CA GLN A 78 -12.32 -11.44 0.62
C GLN A 78 -13.01 -11.84 1.94
N VAL A 79 -14.26 -11.43 2.15
CA VAL A 79 -15.06 -11.85 3.31
C VAL A 79 -15.26 -13.37 3.30
N LYS A 80 -15.71 -13.94 2.17
CA LYS A 80 -15.94 -15.39 2.01
C LYS A 80 -14.66 -16.19 2.31
N ARG A 81 -13.53 -15.76 1.75
CA ARG A 81 -12.21 -16.37 1.98
C ARG A 81 -11.76 -16.28 3.43
N GLY A 82 -11.96 -15.12 4.07
CA GLY A 82 -11.62 -14.90 5.48
C GLY A 82 -12.41 -15.83 6.42
N LEU A 83 -13.72 -15.95 6.17
CA LEU A 83 -14.61 -16.84 6.94
C LEU A 83 -14.26 -18.31 6.74
N LEU A 84 -13.97 -18.73 5.51
CA LEU A 84 -13.57 -20.11 5.23
C LEU A 84 -12.28 -20.47 5.97
N ASN A 85 -11.30 -19.57 5.99
CA ASN A 85 -10.07 -19.78 6.76
C ASN A 85 -10.32 -19.84 8.26
N LEU A 86 -11.18 -18.96 8.79
CA LEU A 86 -11.56 -19.00 10.21
C LEU A 86 -12.32 -20.29 10.58
N LYS A 87 -13.17 -20.79 9.68
CA LYS A 87 -13.86 -22.09 9.84
C LYS A 87 -12.89 -23.26 9.86
N ASN A 88 -11.77 -23.16 9.15
CA ASN A 88 -10.79 -24.24 9.09
C ASN A 88 -9.71 -24.15 10.18
N ASP A 89 -9.59 -23.02 10.88
CA ASP A 89 -8.62 -22.86 11.97
C ASP A 89 -9.03 -23.70 13.21
N PRO A 90 -8.20 -24.65 13.65
CA PRO A 90 -8.47 -25.47 14.83
C PRO A 90 -8.10 -24.78 16.15
N LYS A 91 -7.36 -23.67 16.13
CA LYS A 91 -6.81 -23.01 17.33
C LYS A 91 -7.72 -21.95 17.93
N GLN A 92 -8.67 -21.43 17.17
CA GLN A 92 -9.55 -20.35 17.61
C GLN A 92 -10.95 -20.87 17.96
N ASN A 93 -11.55 -20.31 19.00
CA ASN A 93 -12.98 -20.45 19.26
C ASN A 93 -13.77 -19.62 18.23
N ARG A 94 -13.85 -20.14 17.01
CA ARG A 94 -14.38 -19.49 15.79
C ARG A 94 -15.75 -18.84 16.00
N ASP A 95 -16.66 -19.52 16.71
CA ASP A 95 -18.02 -19.02 16.94
C ASP A 95 -17.99 -17.80 17.88
N SER A 96 -17.19 -17.85 18.96
CA SER A 96 -17.05 -16.71 19.87
C SER A 96 -16.42 -15.49 19.20
N VAL A 97 -15.44 -15.71 18.30
CA VAL A 97 -14.76 -14.65 17.56
C VAL A 97 -15.73 -14.00 16.57
N LEU A 98 -16.47 -14.81 15.80
CA LEU A 98 -17.48 -14.33 14.87
C LEU A 98 -18.56 -13.50 15.60
N GLN A 99 -19.11 -14.03 16.69
CA GLN A 99 -20.11 -13.32 17.50
C GLN A 99 -19.60 -11.98 18.00
N LYS A 100 -18.35 -11.94 18.49
CA LYS A 100 -17.72 -10.71 18.96
C LYS A 100 -17.63 -9.67 17.85
N TRP A 101 -17.06 -10.02 16.70
CA TRP A 101 -16.89 -9.08 15.59
C TRP A 101 -18.21 -8.53 15.07
N VAL A 102 -19.21 -9.40 14.93
CA VAL A 102 -20.53 -9.02 14.46
C VAL A 102 -21.23 -8.10 15.47
N GLN A 103 -21.13 -8.40 16.77
CA GLN A 103 -21.73 -7.59 17.84
C GLN A 103 -21.08 -6.21 17.98
N GLU A 104 -19.77 -6.09 17.75
CA GLU A 104 -19.05 -4.81 17.74
C GLU A 104 -19.50 -3.92 16.59
N ASN A 105 -19.70 -4.50 15.41
CA ASN A 105 -20.16 -3.74 14.24
C ASN A 105 -21.66 -3.46 14.24
N LYS A 106 -22.46 -4.25 14.97
CA LYS A 106 -23.91 -4.08 15.04
C LYS A 106 -24.33 -2.64 15.38
N LYS A 107 -23.66 -2.00 16.34
CA LYS A 107 -23.95 -0.61 16.72
C LYS A 107 -23.83 0.36 15.55
N TRP A 108 -22.78 0.21 14.75
CA TRP A 108 -22.52 1.04 13.57
C TRP A 108 -23.51 0.74 12.43
N ILE A 109 -23.89 -0.53 12.27
CA ILE A 109 -24.87 -0.95 11.26
C ILE A 109 -26.27 -0.43 11.61
N ASP A 110 -26.68 -0.53 12.87
CA ASP A 110 -27.99 -0.05 13.37
C ASP A 110 -28.14 1.48 13.19
N GLU A 111 -27.03 2.23 13.11
CA GLU A 111 -27.03 3.69 12.83
C GLU A 111 -27.17 4.02 11.33
N ILE A 112 -26.74 3.13 10.44
CA ILE A 112 -26.66 3.38 9.00
C ILE A 112 -27.86 2.82 8.25
N ILE A 113 -28.40 1.69 8.69
CA ILE A 113 -29.51 1.03 8.00
C ILE A 113 -30.82 1.50 8.61
N GLU A 114 -31.57 2.29 7.85
CA GLU A 114 -32.88 2.82 8.26
C GLU A 114 -33.93 1.70 8.45
N GLU A 115 -33.85 0.65 7.64
CA GLU A 115 -34.64 -0.56 7.81
C GLU A 115 -33.97 -1.47 8.83
N LYS A 116 -34.59 -1.59 10.01
CA LYS A 116 -34.19 -2.55 11.04
C LYS A 116 -34.50 -3.98 10.58
N GLU A 117 -33.74 -4.48 9.60
CA GLU A 117 -33.65 -5.91 9.41
C GLU A 117 -33.16 -6.52 10.72
N GLU A 118 -33.94 -7.45 11.24
CA GLU A 118 -33.62 -8.11 12.49
C GLU A 118 -32.27 -8.85 12.35
N PHE A 119 -31.42 -8.71 13.35
CA PHE A 119 -30.10 -9.30 13.35
C PHE A 119 -30.20 -10.81 13.04
N PRO A 120 -29.52 -11.31 11.99
CA PRO A 120 -29.65 -12.71 11.62
C PRO A 120 -29.12 -13.64 12.72
N GLU A 121 -30.00 -14.33 13.43
CA GLU A 121 -29.63 -15.30 14.48
C GLU A 121 -28.69 -16.40 13.99
N TRP A 122 -28.78 -16.76 12.71
CA TRP A 122 -27.89 -17.72 12.07
C TRP A 122 -26.44 -17.23 11.92
N LEU A 123 -26.19 -15.92 12.09
CA LEU A 123 -24.85 -15.30 12.05
C LEU A 123 -24.14 -15.35 13.42
N LYS A 124 -24.50 -16.31 14.27
CA LYS A 124 -23.86 -16.55 15.58
C LYS A 124 -22.97 -17.80 15.60
N SER A 125 -23.06 -18.69 14.62
CA SER A 125 -22.27 -19.92 14.60
C SER A 125 -21.91 -20.34 13.18
N PHE A 126 -20.69 -20.87 13.03
CA PHE A 126 -20.24 -21.51 11.79
C PHE A 126 -21.00 -22.80 11.46
N LYS A 127 -21.78 -23.37 12.40
CA LYS A 127 -22.66 -24.51 12.13
C LYS A 127 -23.89 -24.12 11.32
N THR A 128 -24.42 -22.93 11.56
CA THR A 128 -25.62 -22.39 10.90
C THR A 128 -25.26 -21.53 9.68
N LEU A 129 -24.02 -21.04 9.63
CA LEU A 129 -23.48 -20.32 8.50
C LEU A 129 -23.18 -21.28 7.34
N ASP A 130 -23.98 -21.17 6.29
CA ASP A 130 -23.67 -21.76 5.01
C ASP A 130 -22.78 -20.78 4.22
N LEU A 131 -21.57 -21.25 3.85
CA LEU A 131 -20.59 -20.48 3.08
C LEU A 131 -20.71 -20.76 1.56
N GLU A 132 -21.67 -21.57 1.14
CA GLU A 132 -22.01 -21.79 -0.27
C GLU A 132 -23.22 -20.94 -0.70
N ASP A 133 -24.04 -20.49 0.27
CA ASP A 133 -25.18 -19.60 0.05
C ASP A 133 -24.74 -18.13 -0.07
N ASP A 134 -24.65 -17.64 -1.30
CA ASP A 134 -24.21 -16.27 -1.59
C ASP A 134 -25.12 -15.19 -0.98
N ASN A 135 -26.43 -15.45 -0.81
CA ASN A 135 -27.35 -14.49 -0.17
C ASN A 135 -27.02 -14.31 1.32
N ARG A 136 -26.64 -15.41 1.99
CA ARG A 136 -26.17 -15.33 3.39
C ARG A 136 -24.86 -14.60 3.47
N ILE A 137 -23.92 -14.88 2.56
CA ILE A 137 -22.62 -14.19 2.55
C ILE A 137 -22.81 -12.70 2.29
N GLU A 138 -23.76 -12.29 1.45
CA GLU A 138 -24.08 -10.88 1.23
C GLU A 138 -24.51 -10.19 2.52
N LYS A 139 -25.40 -10.84 3.31
CA LYS A 139 -25.74 -10.35 4.65
C LYS A 139 -24.53 -10.31 5.57
N VAL A 140 -23.66 -11.33 5.57
CA VAL A 140 -22.43 -11.31 6.38
C VAL A 140 -21.48 -10.20 5.96
N HIS A 141 -21.34 -9.97 4.66
CA HIS A 141 -20.51 -8.91 4.09
C HIS A 141 -20.96 -7.54 4.58
N LEU A 142 -22.26 -7.29 4.63
CA LEU A 142 -22.83 -6.07 5.20
C LEU A 142 -22.40 -5.86 6.67
N TYR A 143 -22.44 -6.90 7.51
CA TYR A 143 -22.05 -6.79 8.92
C TYR A 143 -20.53 -6.75 9.16
N LEU A 144 -19.73 -7.45 8.36
CA LEU A 144 -18.31 -7.67 8.64
C LEU A 144 -17.32 -6.94 7.73
N SER A 145 -17.73 -6.49 6.54
CA SER A 145 -16.79 -5.93 5.53
C SER A 145 -15.95 -4.76 6.06
N ARG A 146 -16.52 -3.95 6.96
CA ARG A 146 -15.88 -2.79 7.59
C ARG A 146 -15.51 -3.02 9.06
N ASN A 147 -15.67 -4.24 9.58
CA ASN A 147 -15.29 -4.54 10.95
C ASN A 147 -13.76 -4.47 11.09
N PHE A 148 -13.29 -3.64 12.01
CA PHE A 148 -11.86 -3.41 12.22
C PHE A 148 -11.10 -4.72 12.51
N ASN A 149 -11.62 -5.53 13.43
CA ASN A 149 -10.97 -6.77 13.84
C ASN A 149 -10.95 -7.81 12.72
N PHE A 150 -12.01 -7.88 11.91
CA PHE A 150 -12.03 -8.77 10.75
C PHE A 150 -11.08 -8.31 9.64
N ILE A 151 -10.98 -7.00 9.39
CA ILE A 151 -9.98 -6.43 8.48
C ILE A 151 -8.56 -6.74 8.98
N GLU A 152 -8.28 -6.54 10.27
CA GLU A 152 -6.98 -6.85 10.86
C GLU A 152 -6.62 -8.33 10.71
N TYR A 153 -7.57 -9.22 11.01
CA TYR A 153 -7.42 -10.66 10.81
C TYR A 153 -7.12 -11.00 9.35
N TYR A 154 -7.87 -10.40 8.42
CA TYR A 154 -7.70 -10.65 7.00
C TYR A 154 -6.32 -10.21 6.49
N LEU A 155 -5.92 -8.98 6.83
CA LEU A 155 -4.62 -8.42 6.46
C LEU A 155 -3.47 -9.29 6.98
N SER A 156 -3.58 -9.77 8.23
CA SER A 156 -2.54 -10.57 8.88
C SER A 156 -2.38 -11.97 8.28
N ASN A 157 -3.46 -12.58 7.78
CA ASN A 157 -3.45 -13.95 7.28
C ASN A 157 -3.30 -14.05 5.75
N PHE A 158 -3.73 -13.04 4.99
CA PHE A 158 -3.72 -13.09 3.53
C PHE A 158 -2.84 -12.02 2.91
N THR A 159 -3.05 -10.76 3.28
CA THR A 159 -2.39 -9.66 2.57
C THR A 159 -0.90 -9.58 2.93
N PHE A 160 -0.58 -9.55 4.23
CA PHE A 160 0.79 -9.34 4.72
C PHE A 160 1.66 -10.60 4.71
N GLN A 161 1.07 -11.80 4.75
CA GLN A 161 1.82 -13.05 4.56
C GLN A 161 2.49 -13.13 3.18
N ASN A 162 1.86 -12.51 2.18
CA ASN A 162 2.31 -12.54 0.79
C ASN A 162 3.27 -11.39 0.44
N ILE A 163 3.59 -10.51 1.40
CA ILE A 163 4.55 -9.42 1.17
C ILE A 163 5.97 -9.98 1.25
N LYS A 164 6.75 -9.74 0.21
CA LYS A 164 8.18 -10.07 0.20
C LYS A 164 8.93 -9.05 1.06
N HIS A 165 9.57 -9.52 2.13
CA HIS A 165 10.47 -8.73 2.93
C HIS A 165 11.92 -9.13 2.63
N TYR A 166 12.78 -8.12 2.43
CA TYR A 166 14.20 -8.32 2.21
C TYR A 166 14.98 -7.68 3.35
N LYS A 167 15.94 -8.40 3.93
CA LYS A 167 16.79 -7.88 5.02
C LYS A 167 17.72 -6.75 4.56
N LYS A 168 18.06 -6.73 3.28
CA LYS A 168 18.93 -5.73 2.67
C LYS A 168 18.26 -5.23 1.40
N LYS A 169 18.24 -3.91 1.22
CA LYS A 169 17.89 -3.28 -0.04
C LYS A 169 19.19 -3.01 -0.78
N LEU A 170 19.37 -3.63 -1.94
CA LEU A 170 20.45 -3.25 -2.85
C LEU A 170 20.04 -1.95 -3.52
N THR A 171 20.75 -0.87 -3.22
CA THR A 171 20.56 0.43 -3.86
C THR A 171 21.86 0.80 -4.55
N GLY A 172 21.80 1.04 -5.85
CA GLY A 172 22.87 1.69 -6.60
C GLY A 172 22.24 2.82 -7.40
N ASN A 173 22.86 3.99 -7.39
CA ASN A 173 22.57 5.02 -8.37
C ASN A 173 23.66 5.01 -9.46
N ALA A 174 23.48 5.81 -10.51
CA ALA A 174 24.45 5.87 -11.60
C ALA A 174 25.86 6.25 -11.11
N HIS A 175 25.96 7.08 -10.06
CA HIS A 175 27.23 7.45 -9.44
C HIS A 175 27.88 6.29 -8.69
N THR A 176 27.10 5.48 -7.96
CA THR A 176 27.61 4.27 -7.29
C THR A 176 28.17 3.28 -8.31
N LEU A 177 27.46 3.06 -9.41
CA LEU A 177 27.92 2.19 -10.50
C LEU A 177 29.17 2.76 -11.19
N ALA A 178 29.27 4.09 -11.30
CA ALA A 178 30.43 4.75 -11.88
C ALA A 178 31.65 4.85 -10.93
N GLY A 179 31.45 4.66 -9.62
CA GLY A 179 32.54 4.58 -8.65
C GLY A 179 33.23 3.21 -8.60
N GLU A 180 32.54 2.15 -9.03
CA GLU A 180 33.03 0.76 -8.96
C GLU A 180 33.50 0.26 -10.35
N GLY A 181 34.60 0.82 -10.87
CA GLY A 181 35.28 0.30 -12.06
C GLY A 181 35.83 1.37 -13.01
N GLU A 182 36.36 0.93 -14.15
CA GLU A 182 36.74 1.83 -15.24
C GLU A 182 35.49 2.36 -15.95
N THR A 183 35.20 3.65 -15.79
CA THR A 183 34.00 4.26 -16.36
C THR A 183 34.33 5.29 -17.42
N LYS A 184 33.67 5.16 -18.58
CA LYS A 184 33.69 6.16 -19.65
C LYS A 184 32.32 6.83 -19.73
N GLY A 185 32.27 8.11 -19.39
CA GLY A 185 31.09 8.95 -19.55
C GLY A 185 31.18 9.75 -20.83
N PHE A 186 30.05 9.95 -21.50
CA PHE A 186 29.92 10.90 -22.59
C PHE A 186 28.91 11.95 -22.16
N SER A 187 29.36 13.19 -21.98
CA SER A 187 28.46 14.30 -21.77
C SER A 187 28.51 15.23 -22.98
N GLY A 188 27.33 15.64 -23.45
CA GLY A 188 27.24 16.68 -24.48
C GLY A 188 27.58 18.07 -23.93
N THR A 189 27.52 18.26 -22.62
CA THR A 189 27.76 19.51 -21.90
C THR A 189 28.64 19.26 -20.68
N ASP A 190 29.47 20.22 -20.33
CA ASP A 190 30.49 20.11 -19.28
C ASP A 190 30.05 20.73 -17.95
N ASP A 191 28.75 20.94 -17.77
CA ASP A 191 28.14 21.63 -16.62
C ASP A 191 28.03 20.76 -15.35
N ARG A 192 28.23 19.43 -15.46
CA ARG A 192 28.01 18.48 -14.36
C ARG A 192 29.27 17.90 -13.74
N ASN A 193 30.46 18.34 -14.16
CA ASN A 193 31.74 17.79 -13.68
C ASN A 193 31.85 17.80 -12.15
N ASP A 194 31.40 18.87 -11.50
CA ASP A 194 31.51 19.03 -10.04
C ASP A 194 30.66 18.03 -9.25
N THR A 195 29.70 17.36 -9.91
CA THR A 195 28.83 16.35 -9.30
C THR A 195 29.20 14.92 -9.68
N MET A 196 30.18 14.73 -10.56
CA MET A 196 30.64 13.41 -10.99
C MET A 196 31.46 12.72 -9.90
N PRO A 197 31.48 11.37 -9.88
CA PRO A 197 32.38 10.63 -8.99
C PRO A 197 33.85 10.94 -9.30
N GLU A 198 34.72 10.87 -8.29
CA GLU A 198 36.17 11.14 -8.45
C GLU A 198 36.86 10.26 -9.51
N SER A 199 36.32 9.05 -9.77
CA SER A 199 36.81 8.13 -10.79
C SER A 199 36.58 8.62 -12.23
N VAL A 200 35.68 9.59 -12.43
CA VAL A 200 35.33 10.12 -13.75
C VAL A 200 36.12 11.39 -14.01
N VAL A 201 37.18 11.28 -14.82
CA VAL A 201 37.95 12.44 -15.27
C VAL A 201 37.32 12.98 -16.55
N PRO A 202 36.78 14.22 -16.55
CA PRO A 202 36.20 14.81 -17.74
C PRO A 202 37.31 15.21 -18.73
N GLU A 203 37.13 14.84 -19.99
CA GLU A 203 38.00 15.25 -21.10
C GLU A 203 37.26 16.25 -22.00
N ARG A 204 37.71 17.51 -22.00
CA ARG A 204 37.12 18.55 -22.87
C ARG A 204 37.73 18.47 -24.27
N LEU A 205 36.93 18.02 -25.23
CA LEU A 205 37.28 18.11 -26.64
C LEU A 205 37.11 19.56 -27.13
N SER A 206 38.06 20.04 -27.94
CA SER A 206 38.01 21.39 -28.53
C SER A 206 36.75 21.63 -29.37
N SER A 207 36.24 20.58 -30.02
CA SER A 207 34.96 20.58 -30.77
C SER A 207 33.73 20.83 -29.89
N GLN A 208 33.84 20.71 -28.57
CA GLN A 208 32.75 20.89 -27.61
C GLN A 208 32.85 22.22 -26.83
N SER A 209 33.78 23.12 -27.18
CA SER A 209 34.07 24.38 -26.44
C SER A 209 32.96 25.46 -26.42
N GLY A 210 31.71 25.11 -26.74
CA GLY A 210 30.55 26.01 -26.67
C GLY A 210 29.22 25.31 -26.37
N THR A 211 29.23 24.03 -26.02
CA THR A 211 27.99 23.26 -25.82
C THR A 211 27.17 23.74 -24.63
N ASN A 212 27.82 24.16 -23.53
CA ASN A 212 27.13 24.76 -22.37
C ASN A 212 26.41 26.06 -22.76
N GLY A 213 27.09 26.93 -23.50
CA GLY A 213 26.49 28.18 -23.99
C GLY A 213 25.32 27.92 -24.94
N LYS A 214 25.42 26.90 -25.80
CA LYS A 214 24.34 26.48 -26.70
C LYS A 214 23.13 25.94 -25.92
N MET A 215 23.36 25.17 -24.85
CA MET A 215 22.30 24.68 -23.97
C MET A 215 21.58 25.84 -23.28
N LEU A 216 22.31 26.77 -22.67
CA LEU A 216 21.74 27.97 -22.06
C LEU A 216 20.92 28.80 -23.05
N HIS A 217 21.45 29.02 -24.26
CA HIS A 217 20.74 29.75 -25.32
C HIS A 217 19.42 29.09 -25.72
N ILE A 218 19.35 27.76 -25.74
CA ILE A 218 18.10 27.03 -26.05
C ILE A 218 17.11 27.18 -24.89
N LEU A 219 17.57 26.99 -23.65
CA LEU A 219 16.73 27.09 -22.47
C LEU A 219 16.19 28.52 -22.26
N SER A 220 16.94 29.54 -22.64
CA SER A 220 16.55 30.95 -22.50
C SER A 220 15.67 31.48 -23.64
N ARG A 221 15.17 30.63 -24.56
CA ARG A 221 14.25 31.07 -25.61
C ARG A 221 12.86 31.29 -25.04
N GLU A 222 12.15 32.32 -25.55
CA GLU A 222 10.78 32.64 -25.14
C GLU A 222 9.81 31.45 -25.28
N ILE A 223 10.05 30.54 -26.24
CA ILE A 223 9.21 29.35 -26.43
C ILE A 223 9.28 28.33 -25.28
N ASN A 224 10.28 28.46 -24.40
CA ASN A 224 10.53 27.59 -23.25
C ASN A 224 10.30 28.29 -21.91
N SER A 225 9.80 29.54 -21.93
CA SER A 225 9.43 30.33 -20.73
C SER A 225 7.91 30.26 -20.50
#